data_AF-A0A803MP57-F1
#
_entry.id   AF-A0A803MP57-F1
#
_cell.length_a   1.000
_cell.length_b   1.000
_cell.length_c   1.000
_cell.angle_alpha   90.00
_cell.angle_beta   90.00
_cell.angle_gamma   90.00
#
_symmetry.space_group_name_H-M   'P 1'
#
loop_
_entity.id
_entity.type
_entity.pdbx_description
1 polymer ?
#
loop_
_entity_poly.entity_id
_entity_poly.type
_entity_poly.pdbx_seq_one_letter_code
_entity_poly.pdbx_strand_id
1 'polypeptide(L)'
;MENKISSIVVDNYSTNDAMMKILLENFDKKSLMLGSDFLHMCCSAHILNLVVQDGLDVIKSCIEEVRECVSFWMSTPKRIEKFEEACRFLNSSNSKRSRGNIASKSIGDGDEDEYAQAKKTKKRKDLDDKIDDDMEEY
;
A
#
# COMPACT_ATOMS: atom_id res chain seq x y z
N MET A 1 -40.35 33.17 10.06
CA MET A 1 -39.51 32.17 9.38
C MET A 1 -39.05 31.19 10.46
N GLU A 2 -39.28 29.89 10.27
CA GLU A 2 -38.78 28.88 11.20
C GLU A 2 -37.31 28.60 10.85
N ASN A 3 -36.40 28.85 11.77
CA ASN A 3 -34.97 28.54 11.61
C ASN A 3 -34.79 27.03 11.74
N LYS A 4 -34.95 26.31 10.63
CA LYS A 4 -34.79 24.87 10.59
C LYS A 4 -33.51 24.46 9.87
N ILE A 5 -32.81 23.49 10.45
CA ILE A 5 -31.56 22.96 9.93
C ILE A 5 -31.89 21.76 9.03
N SER A 6 -31.34 21.77 7.81
CA SER A 6 -31.55 20.73 6.80
C SER A 6 -30.40 19.72 6.71
N SER A 7 -29.15 20.15 6.91
CA SER A 7 -27.96 19.27 6.83
C SER A 7 -26.79 19.85 7.63
N ILE A 8 -26.00 18.97 8.24
CA ILE A 8 -24.70 19.27 8.85
C ILE A 8 -23.69 18.32 8.22
N VAL A 9 -22.53 18.83 7.80
CA VAL A 9 -21.45 18.03 7.24
C VAL A 9 -20.25 18.19 8.16
N VAL A 10 -19.77 17.08 8.69
CA VAL A 10 -18.61 16.98 9.58
C VAL A 10 -17.59 16.04 8.97
N ASP A 11 -16.31 16.35 9.15
CA ASP A 11 -15.19 15.48 8.79
C ASP A 11 -15.06 14.30 9.77
N ASN A 12 -14.36 13.24 9.38
CA ASN A 12 -14.27 12.01 10.17
C ASN A 12 -13.09 12.08 11.15
N TYR A 13 -13.26 12.85 12.22
CA TYR A 13 -12.35 12.90 13.36
C TYR A 13 -13.15 12.52 14.60
N SER A 14 -12.59 11.74 15.53
CA SER A 14 -13.33 11.19 16.67
C SER A 14 -13.96 12.25 17.57
N THR A 15 -13.43 13.48 17.57
CA THR A 15 -14.07 14.61 18.26
C THR A 15 -15.38 15.03 17.61
N ASN A 16 -15.57 14.78 16.32
CA ASN A 16 -16.76 15.14 15.59
C ASN A 16 -17.91 14.19 15.91
N ASP A 17 -17.65 12.93 16.24
CA ASP A 17 -18.66 12.01 16.77
C ASP A 17 -19.22 12.52 18.11
N ALA A 18 -18.33 12.98 18.99
CA ALA A 18 -18.70 13.61 20.25
C ALA A 18 -19.45 14.94 20.04
N MET A 19 -18.99 15.77 19.11
CA MET A 19 -19.64 17.02 18.72
C MET A 19 -21.05 16.77 18.17
N MET A 20 -21.24 15.77 17.31
CA MET A 20 -22.54 15.43 16.74
C MET A 20 -23.51 14.95 17.81
N LYS A 21 -23.04 14.17 18.79
CA LYS A 21 -23.86 13.77 19.94
C LYS A 21 -24.32 14.97 20.76
N ILE A 22 -23.41 15.90 21.06
CA ILE A 22 -23.73 17.13 21.79
C ILE A 22 -24.71 18.00 20.98
N LEU A 23 -24.49 18.16 19.68
CA LEU A 23 -25.38 18.93 18.81
C LEU A 23 -26.79 18.32 18.75
N LEU A 24 -26.90 17.00 18.62
CA LEU A 24 -28.18 16.28 18.63
C LEU A 24 -28.93 16.42 19.96
N GLU A 25 -28.22 16.45 21.09
CA GLU A 25 -28.81 16.65 22.42
C GLU A 25 -29.32 18.09 22.63
N ASN A 26 -28.72 19.07 21.95
CA ASN A 26 -29.08 20.49 22.08
C ASN A 26 -30.14 20.97 21.05
N PHE A 27 -30.44 20.20 20.01
CA PHE A 27 -31.46 20.57 19.02
C PHE A 27 -32.86 20.08 19.41
N ASP A 28 -33.81 21.01 19.42
CA ASP A 28 -35.23 20.66 19.46
C ASP A 28 -35.59 19.86 18.20
N LYS A 29 -36.23 18.70 18.36
CA LYS A 29 -36.64 17.84 17.23
C LYS A 29 -37.51 18.55 16.18
N LYS A 30 -38.15 19.66 16.56
CA LYS A 30 -38.96 20.52 15.67
C LYS A 30 -38.12 21.45 14.78
N SER A 31 -36.84 21.65 15.12
CA SER A 31 -35.88 22.47 14.38
C SER A 31 -35.15 21.69 13.27
N LEU A 32 -35.26 20.36 13.26
CA LEU A 32 -34.65 19.50 12.24
C LEU A 32 -35.67 19.23 11.13
N MET A 33 -35.39 19.64 9.89
CA MET A 33 -36.35 19.54 8.78
C MET A 33 -36.70 18.10 8.40
N LEU A 34 -35.77 17.16 8.55
CA LEU A 34 -35.90 15.78 8.05
C LEU A 34 -35.65 14.72 9.13
N GLY A 35 -35.89 15.06 10.41
CA GLY A 35 -35.49 14.18 11.52
C GLY A 35 -33.98 14.06 11.67
N SER A 36 -33.52 13.34 12.69
CA SER A 36 -32.10 13.16 13.04
C SER A 36 -31.25 12.46 11.97
N ASP A 37 -31.88 11.89 10.94
CA ASP A 37 -31.30 10.81 10.14
C ASP A 37 -30.40 11.30 9.00
N PHE A 38 -30.41 12.61 8.69
CA PHE A 38 -29.63 13.21 7.61
C PHE A 38 -28.42 14.02 8.09
N LEU A 39 -28.07 13.92 9.37
CA LEU A 39 -26.97 14.66 9.98
C LEU A 39 -25.60 13.96 9.87
N HIS A 40 -25.52 12.84 9.13
CA HIS A 40 -24.32 12.03 9.07
C HIS A 40 -24.07 11.47 7.66
N MET A 41 -23.89 12.34 6.67
CA MET A 41 -23.29 11.92 5.40
C MET A 41 -21.79 11.76 5.62
N CYS A 42 -21.30 10.53 5.63
CA CYS A 42 -19.87 10.25 5.55
C CYS A 42 -19.28 11.03 4.38
N CYS A 43 -18.21 11.78 4.64
CA CYS A 43 -17.45 12.45 3.59
C CYS A 43 -17.05 11.40 2.55
N SER A 44 -17.33 11.63 1.26
CA SER A 44 -16.94 10.69 0.19
C SER A 44 -15.45 10.36 0.24
N ALA A 45 -14.61 11.26 0.74
CA ALA A 45 -13.19 11.02 0.98
C ALA A 45 -12.92 9.89 1.98
N HIS A 46 -13.77 9.71 3.00
CA HIS A 46 -13.64 8.64 3.98
C HIS A 46 -13.99 7.28 3.38
N ILE A 47 -15.11 7.19 2.65
CA ILE A 47 -15.49 5.96 1.93
C ILE A 47 -14.40 5.60 0.91
N LEU A 48 -13.87 6.60 0.20
CA LEU A 48 -12.73 6.40 -0.70
C LEU A 48 -11.49 5.90 0.06
N ASN A 49 -11.17 6.46 1.23
CA ASN A 49 -10.05 5.99 2.04
C ASN A 49 -10.21 4.53 2.48
N LEU A 50 -11.40 4.12 2.92
CA LEU A 50 -11.67 2.73 3.30
C LEU A 50 -11.51 1.78 2.10
N VAL A 51 -12.08 2.11 0.94
CA VAL A 51 -11.98 1.30 -0.28
C VAL A 51 -10.53 1.23 -0.76
N VAL A 52 -9.79 2.35 -0.71
CA VAL A 52 -8.38 2.40 -1.11
C VAL A 52 -7.52 1.57 -0.15
N GLN A 53 -7.71 1.68 1.16
CA GLN A 53 -6.96 0.91 2.14
C GLN A 53 -7.18 -0.60 1.96
N ASP A 54 -8.44 -1.04 1.84
CA ASP A 54 -8.78 -2.44 1.58
C ASP A 54 -8.16 -2.94 0.28
N GLY A 55 -8.23 -2.14 -0.79
CA GLY A 55 -7.58 -2.47 -2.07
C GLY A 55 -6.06 -2.53 -1.98
N LEU A 56 -5.42 -1.65 -1.20
CA LEU A 56 -3.98 -1.62 -0.99
C LEU A 56 -3.51 -2.84 -0.18
N ASP A 57 -4.28 -3.29 0.80
CA ASP A 57 -3.94 -4.46 1.62
C ASP A 57 -3.87 -5.74 0.77
N VAL A 58 -4.76 -5.90 -0.22
CA VAL A 58 -4.73 -7.03 -1.16
C VAL A 58 -3.45 -7.06 -2.00
N ILE A 59 -2.91 -5.90 -2.37
CA ILE A 59 -1.72 -5.80 -3.25
C ILE A 59 -0.42 -5.48 -2.50
N LYS A 60 -0.47 -5.36 -1.17
CA LYS A 60 0.65 -4.95 -0.33
C LYS A 60 1.89 -5.83 -0.55
N SER A 61 1.71 -7.15 -0.58
CA SER A 61 2.80 -8.10 -0.81
C SER A 61 3.46 -7.91 -2.17
N CYS A 62 2.68 -7.72 -3.25
CA CYS A 62 3.21 -7.44 -4.58
C CYS A 62 4.02 -6.13 -4.60
N ILE A 63 3.54 -5.08 -3.91
CA ILE A 63 4.27 -3.81 -3.80
C ILE A 63 5.59 -4.01 -3.06
N GLU A 64 5.58 -4.74 -1.95
CA GLU A 64 6.78 -5.05 -1.18
C GLU A 64 7.79 -5.85 -2.01
N GLU A 65 7.35 -6.88 -2.74
CA GLU A 65 8.22 -7.65 -3.63
C GLU A 65 8.87 -6.79 -4.73
N VAL A 66 8.10 -5.91 -5.37
CA VAL A 66 8.64 -4.98 -6.37
C VAL A 66 9.67 -4.04 -5.74
N ARG A 67 9.36 -3.48 -4.57
CA ARG A 67 10.28 -2.59 -3.85
C ARG A 67 11.58 -3.29 -3.46
N GLU A 68 11.50 -4.54 -3.02
CA GLU A 68 12.67 -5.37 -2.71
C GLU A 68 13.50 -5.64 -3.96
N CYS A 69 12.88 -6.03 -5.07
CA CYS A 69 13.56 -6.25 -6.34
C CYS A 69 14.30 -5.00 -6.80
N VAL A 70 13.63 -3.83 -6.78
CA VAL A 70 14.26 -2.56 -7.15
C VAL A 70 15.40 -2.22 -6.19
N SER A 71 15.19 -2.35 -4.89
CA SER A 71 16.23 -2.10 -3.87
C SER A 71 17.45 -2.99 -4.10
N PHE A 72 17.25 -4.27 -4.41
CA PHE A 72 18.33 -5.20 -4.72
C PHE A 72 19.16 -4.74 -5.93
N TRP A 73 18.51 -4.43 -7.06
CA TRP A 73 19.23 -3.98 -8.26
C TRP A 73 19.94 -2.65 -8.08
N MET A 74 19.36 -1.74 -7.29
CA MET A 74 19.92 -0.41 -7.02
C MET A 74 20.98 -0.40 -5.92
N SER A 75 21.13 -1.48 -5.15
CA SER A 75 22.02 -1.52 -3.98
C SER A 75 23.51 -1.35 -4.29
N THR A 76 23.96 -1.65 -5.52
CA THR A 76 25.37 -1.47 -5.91
C THR A 76 25.50 -1.04 -7.37
N PRO A 77 26.51 -0.24 -7.74
CA PRO A 77 26.76 0.14 -9.14
C PRO A 77 26.93 -1.06 -10.08
N LYS A 78 27.54 -2.14 -9.59
CA LYS A 78 27.73 -3.38 -10.36
C LYS A 78 26.41 -4.07 -10.72
N ARG A 79 25.43 -4.06 -9.80
CA ARG A 79 24.09 -4.61 -10.05
C ARG A 79 23.32 -3.75 -11.05
N ILE A 80 23.45 -2.42 -10.97
CA ILE A 80 22.87 -1.49 -11.94
C ILE A 80 23.43 -1.75 -13.35
N GLU A 81 24.76 -1.85 -13.49
CA GLU A 81 25.42 -2.12 -14.77
C GLU A 81 24.92 -3.42 -15.41
N LYS A 82 24.80 -4.49 -14.60
CA LYS A 82 24.24 -5.78 -15.04
C LYS A 82 22.77 -5.67 -15.47
N PHE A 83 21.96 -4.94 -14.71
CA PHE A 83 20.56 -4.72 -15.05
C PHE A 83 20.42 -3.99 -16.39
N GLU A 84 21.23 -2.95 -16.62
CA GLU A 84 21.25 -2.25 -17.90
C GLU A 84 21.73 -3.13 -19.06
N GLU A 85 22.74 -3.99 -18.83
CA GLU A 85 23.21 -4.95 -19.83
C GLU A 85 22.09 -5.94 -20.22
N ALA A 86 21.37 -6.47 -19.24
CA ALA A 86 20.21 -7.33 -19.46
C ALA A 86 19.10 -6.62 -20.26
N CYS A 87 18.78 -5.37 -19.93
CA CYS A 87 17.83 -4.54 -20.67
C CYS A 87 18.27 -4.32 -22.13
N ARG A 88 19.56 -4.04 -22.36
CA ARG A 88 20.14 -3.88 -23.71
C ARG A 88 20.06 -5.17 -24.51
N PHE A 89 20.33 -6.32 -23.88
CA PHE A 89 20.20 -7.63 -24.51
C PHE A 89 18.75 -7.90 -24.93
N LEU A 90 17.79 -7.75 -24.00
CA LEU A 90 16.37 -7.98 -24.26
C LEU A 90 15.83 -7.11 -25.41
N ASN A 91 16.19 -5.82 -25.43
CA ASN A 91 15.82 -4.89 -26.50
C ASN A 91 16.43 -5.26 -27.86
N SER A 92 17.63 -5.84 -27.87
CA SER A 92 18.31 -6.29 -29.08
C SER A 92 17.72 -7.59 -29.63
N SER A 93 17.30 -8.52 -28.76
CA SER A 93 16.62 -9.77 -29.14
C SER A 93 15.24 -9.57 -29.77
N ASN A 94 14.54 -8.46 -29.45
CA ASN A 94 13.27 -8.12 -30.10
C ASN A 94 13.43 -7.66 -31.56
N SER A 95 14.65 -7.32 -31.99
CA SER A 95 14.95 -6.88 -33.37
C SER A 95 15.51 -7.99 -34.26
N LYS A 96 16.07 -9.08 -33.72
CA LYS A 96 16.74 -10.12 -34.51
C LYS A 96 16.32 -11.52 -34.09
N ARG A 97 15.15 -11.94 -34.59
CA ARG A 97 14.81 -13.35 -34.77
C ARG A 97 15.66 -13.93 -35.91
N SER A 98 16.99 -13.96 -35.77
CA SER A 98 17.88 -14.72 -36.64
C SER A 98 19.05 -15.32 -35.86
N ARG A 99 19.06 -16.65 -35.87
CA ARG A 99 20.05 -17.64 -35.44
C ARG A 99 21.51 -17.14 -35.44
N GLY A 100 22.24 -17.46 -34.37
CA GLY A 100 23.71 -17.44 -34.37
C GLY A 100 24.30 -17.52 -32.96
N ASN A 101 24.95 -18.63 -32.64
CA ASN A 101 25.61 -18.93 -31.37
C ASN A 101 26.56 -17.80 -30.93
N ILE A 102 26.29 -17.20 -29.77
CA ILE A 102 27.26 -16.40 -29.02
C ILE A 102 27.22 -16.96 -27.61
N ALA A 103 28.39 -17.37 -27.10
CA ALA A 103 28.55 -17.97 -25.79
C ALA A 103 27.77 -17.17 -24.74
N SER A 104 26.78 -17.83 -24.13
CA SER A 104 26.12 -17.34 -22.94
C SER A 104 27.19 -17.17 -21.87
N LYS A 105 27.65 -15.93 -21.65
CA LYS A 105 28.32 -15.61 -20.40
C LYS A 105 27.20 -15.70 -19.36
N SER A 106 27.14 -16.85 -18.69
CA SER A 106 26.13 -17.13 -17.68
C SER A 106 26.05 -15.94 -16.74
N ILE A 107 24.85 -15.43 -16.53
CA ILE A 107 24.54 -14.66 -15.33
C ILE A 107 25.06 -15.54 -14.19
N GLY A 108 26.14 -15.11 -13.55
CA GLY A 108 26.89 -15.97 -12.65
C GLY A 108 25.96 -16.50 -11.57
N ASP A 109 25.90 -17.82 -11.44
CA ASP A 109 25.02 -18.56 -10.51
C ASP A 109 25.06 -18.03 -9.06
N GLY A 110 26.12 -17.30 -8.68
CA GLY A 110 26.30 -16.71 -7.36
C GLY A 110 25.35 -15.55 -6.99
N ASP A 111 24.76 -14.81 -7.95
CA ASP A 111 23.84 -13.70 -7.59
C ASP A 111 22.43 -14.20 -7.22
N GLU A 112 21.96 -15.28 -7.85
CA GLU A 112 20.69 -15.93 -7.49
C GLU A 112 20.78 -16.59 -6.12
N ASP A 113 21.91 -17.25 -5.84
CA ASP A 113 22.20 -17.80 -4.53
C ASP A 113 22.26 -16.71 -3.46
N GLU A 114 22.92 -15.56 -3.74
CA GLU A 114 22.99 -14.43 -2.81
C GLU A 114 21.60 -13.81 -2.57
N TYR A 115 20.79 -13.61 -3.62
CA TYR A 115 19.43 -13.09 -3.50
C TYR A 115 18.50 -14.06 -2.75
N ALA A 116 18.60 -15.35 -3.03
CA ALA A 116 17.87 -16.40 -2.32
C ALA A 116 18.30 -16.49 -0.84
N GLN A 117 19.59 -16.33 -0.55
CA GLN A 117 20.13 -16.30 0.81
C GLN A 117 19.67 -15.05 1.57
N ALA A 118 19.64 -13.88 0.90
CA ALA A 118 19.12 -12.64 1.47
C ALA A 118 17.63 -12.75 1.80
N LYS A 119 16.81 -13.31 0.89
CA LYS A 119 15.38 -13.59 1.15
C LYS A 119 15.16 -14.58 2.29
N LYS A 120 15.94 -15.67 2.37
CA LYS A 120 15.88 -16.64 3.49
C LYS A 120 16.30 -16.05 4.84
N THR A 121 17.17 -15.04 4.83
CA THR A 121 17.64 -14.38 6.06
C THR A 121 16.62 -13.34 6.53
N LYS A 122 16.02 -12.59 5.61
CA LYS A 122 14.96 -11.63 5.92
C LYS A 122 13.69 -12.32 6.44
N LYS A 123 13.22 -13.38 5.76
CA LYS A 123 12.06 -14.18 6.21
C LYS A 123 12.24 -14.79 7.61
N ARG A 124 13.49 -15.04 8.04
CA ARG A 124 13.79 -15.46 9.41
C ARG A 124 13.63 -14.31 10.40
N LYS A 125 14.19 -13.13 10.10
CA LYS A 125 14.02 -11.94 10.94
C LYS A 125 12.56 -11.51 11.06
N ASP A 126 11.80 -11.48 9.96
CA ASP A 126 10.38 -11.10 9.99
C ASP A 126 9.53 -12.11 10.81
N LEU A 127 9.99 -13.36 10.93
CA LEU A 127 9.35 -14.37 11.78
C LEU A 127 9.75 -14.17 13.25
N ASP A 128 11.01 -13.85 13.53
CA ASP A 128 11.52 -13.57 14.88
C ASP A 128 10.83 -12.31 15.45
N ASP A 129 10.73 -11.22 14.67
CA ASP A 129 10.06 -9.97 15.06
C ASP A 129 8.56 -10.21 15.34
N LYS A 130 7.91 -11.09 14.57
CA LYS A 130 6.50 -11.45 14.77
C LYS A 130 6.29 -12.30 16.03
N ILE A 131 7.25 -13.13 16.39
CA ILE A 131 7.22 -13.90 17.64
C ILE A 131 7.40 -12.98 18.84
N ASP A 132 8.23 -11.93 18.71
CA ASP A 132 8.44 -10.93 19.77
C ASP A 132 7.20 -10.04 19.96
N ASP A 133 6.55 -9.58 18.88
CA ASP A 133 5.28 -8.82 18.95
C ASP A 133 4.15 -9.64 19.59
N ASP A 134 4.01 -10.93 19.24
CA ASP A 134 3.01 -11.82 19.83
C ASP A 134 3.29 -12.14 21.33
N MET A 135 4.53 -11.92 21.82
CA MET A 135 4.93 -12.09 23.21
C MET A 135 4.78 -10.81 24.06
N GLU A 136 4.62 -9.63 23.45
CA GLU A 136 4.35 -8.35 24.13
C GLU A 136 2.84 -8.07 24.29
N GLU A 137 1.95 -8.88 23.71
CA GLU A 137 0.48 -8.71 23.79
C GLU A 137 -0.19 -9.50 24.94
N TYR A 138 0.55 -9.88 26.00
CA TYR A 138 0.03 -10.48 27.24
C TYR A 138 0.43 -9.73 28.52
#